data_AF-A0A3N4J4I7-F1
#
_entry.id   AF-A0A3N4J4I7-F1
#
_cell.length_a   1.000
_cell.length_b   1.000
_cell.length_c   1.000
_cell.angle_alpha   90.00
_cell.angle_beta   90.00
_cell.angle_gamma   90.00
#
_symmetry.space_group_name_H-M   'P 1'
#
loop_
_entity.id
_entity.type
_entity.pdbx_description
1 polymer ?
#
loop_
_entity_poly.entity_id
_entity_poly.type
_entity_poly.pdbx_seq_one_letter_code
_entity_poly.pdbx_strand_id
1 'polypeptide(L)'
;MSLGPGGKQNWLRDGYFGESGQHGQSMWEFYINEEGIEDTRQKGIRRVLEERTLWPGGGDRLLLECAKKLCVNCCARSLMASQPDFQLQKSMLVDEIEQSGHLVMFFPKFHCEINWIEYFWAQCKRYAREHCDYTLTGLRARIPDALASVKETTIHSCYHQCLRRIQAFRGGVTYGTPDYDNYVKEYKSHRRVYFHKEDLQ
;
A
#
# COMPACT_ATOMS: atom_id res chain seq x y z
N MET A 1 6.21 -16.45 -3.44
CA MET A 1 6.24 -17.88 -3.81
C MET A 1 7.51 -18.19 -4.58
N SER A 2 8.04 -19.39 -4.37
CA SER A 2 9.10 -20.02 -5.17
C SER A 2 8.52 -20.72 -6.41
N LEU A 3 9.39 -21.18 -7.33
CA LEU A 3 8.97 -22.01 -8.46
C LEU A 3 8.41 -23.35 -8.00
N GLY A 4 9.15 -24.05 -7.13
CA GLY A 4 8.75 -25.32 -6.54
C GLY A 4 7.93 -25.15 -5.26
N PRO A 5 7.24 -26.21 -4.82
CA PRO A 5 6.47 -26.21 -3.57
C PRO A 5 7.38 -26.25 -2.33
N GLY A 6 6.82 -25.90 -1.17
CA GLY A 6 7.52 -25.89 0.11
C GLY A 6 8.61 -24.81 0.25
N GLY A 7 9.56 -25.03 1.15
CA GLY A 7 10.63 -24.08 1.49
C GLY A 7 10.16 -22.91 2.37
N LYS A 8 11.01 -21.90 2.54
CA LYS A 8 10.71 -20.68 3.31
C LYS A 8 9.81 -19.73 2.51
N GLN A 9 8.61 -20.16 2.17
CA GLN A 9 7.60 -19.32 1.53
C GLN A 9 6.39 -19.12 2.45
N ASN A 10 5.80 -17.92 2.39
CA ASN A 10 4.59 -17.61 3.15
C ASN A 10 3.40 -18.42 2.62
N TRP A 11 2.53 -18.81 3.53
CA TRP A 11 1.24 -19.40 3.21
C TRP A 11 0.33 -18.36 2.58
N LEU A 12 -0.26 -18.71 1.44
CA LEU A 12 -1.20 -17.85 0.74
C LEU A 12 -2.63 -18.32 0.97
N ARG A 13 -3.56 -17.37 0.98
CA ARG A 13 -5.00 -17.67 0.95
C ARG A 13 -5.36 -18.37 -0.34
N ASP A 14 -6.36 -19.23 -0.27
CA ASP A 14 -6.92 -19.87 -1.44
C ASP A 14 -7.47 -18.83 -2.42
N GLY A 15 -7.30 -19.10 -3.70
CA GLY A 15 -7.64 -18.21 -4.80
C GLY A 15 -8.74 -18.80 -5.69
N TYR A 16 -8.89 -18.22 -6.86
CA TYR A 16 -9.82 -18.70 -7.88
C TYR A 16 -9.30 -18.41 -9.29
N PHE A 17 -9.84 -19.12 -10.27
CA PHE A 17 -9.52 -18.91 -11.69
C PHE A 17 -10.69 -19.29 -12.61
N GLY A 18 -10.54 -18.98 -13.90
CA GLY A 18 -11.60 -19.10 -14.93
C GLY A 18 -12.30 -17.76 -15.22
N GLU A 19 -13.07 -17.72 -16.31
CA GLU A 19 -13.66 -16.48 -16.87
C GLU A 19 -14.55 -15.70 -15.88
N SER A 20 -15.11 -16.37 -14.87
CA SER A 20 -15.92 -15.75 -13.81
C SER A 20 -15.52 -16.22 -12.41
N GLY A 21 -14.27 -16.70 -12.24
CA GLY A 21 -13.80 -17.24 -10.95
C GLY A 21 -14.52 -18.50 -10.47
N GLN A 22 -15.04 -19.27 -11.42
CA GLN A 22 -15.83 -20.49 -11.17
C GLN A 22 -15.02 -21.64 -10.57
N HIS A 23 -13.69 -21.61 -10.69
CA HIS A 23 -12.82 -22.66 -10.15
C HIS A 23 -12.08 -22.16 -8.92
N GLY A 24 -12.42 -22.69 -7.75
CA GLY A 24 -11.63 -22.49 -6.53
C GLY A 24 -10.26 -23.16 -6.67
N GLN A 25 -9.22 -22.51 -6.16
CA GLN A 25 -7.87 -23.05 -6.18
C GLN A 25 -7.25 -22.99 -4.79
N SER A 26 -6.93 -24.17 -4.25
CA SER A 26 -6.09 -24.23 -3.04
C SER A 26 -4.68 -23.75 -3.36
N MET A 27 -4.10 -22.95 -2.47
CA MET A 27 -2.71 -22.51 -2.62
C MET A 27 -1.72 -23.44 -1.91
N TRP A 28 -2.21 -24.55 -1.38
CA TRP A 28 -1.47 -25.58 -0.68
C TRP A 28 -1.85 -26.98 -1.18
N GLU A 29 -0.99 -27.95 -0.90
CA GLU A 29 -1.14 -29.35 -1.30
C GLU A 29 -0.71 -30.28 -0.15
N PHE A 30 -1.29 -31.48 -0.13
CA PHE A 30 -0.77 -32.58 0.67
C PHE A 30 0.47 -33.20 0.01
N TYR A 31 1.40 -33.68 0.83
CA TYR A 31 2.54 -34.50 0.42
C TYR A 31 2.89 -35.50 1.52
N ILE A 32 3.59 -36.56 1.14
CA ILE A 32 4.15 -37.52 2.10
C ILE A 32 5.56 -37.06 2.47
N ASN A 33 5.81 -36.86 3.76
CA ASN A 33 7.11 -36.45 4.27
C ASN A 33 8.11 -37.63 4.31
N GLU A 34 9.35 -37.37 4.73
CA GLU A 34 10.42 -38.39 4.80
C GLU A 34 10.08 -39.55 5.76
N GLU A 35 9.17 -39.32 6.70
CA GLU A 35 8.71 -40.29 7.70
C GLU A 35 7.48 -41.09 7.24
N GLY A 36 6.99 -40.86 6.01
CA GLY A 36 5.79 -41.51 5.49
C GLY A 36 4.48 -40.93 6.00
N ILE A 37 4.53 -39.77 6.67
CA ILE A 37 3.36 -39.08 7.24
C ILE A 37 2.85 -38.06 6.23
N GLU A 38 1.52 -37.97 6.11
CA GLU A 38 0.86 -36.95 5.30
C GLU A 38 0.98 -35.58 5.98
N ASP A 39 1.55 -34.62 5.27
CA ASP A 39 1.74 -33.25 5.71
C ASP A 39 1.31 -32.27 4.60
N THR A 40 1.22 -30.98 4.92
CA THR A 40 0.80 -29.93 4.01
C THR A 40 1.96 -29.01 3.66
N ARG A 41 2.01 -28.57 2.40
CA ARG A 41 2.96 -27.55 1.96
C ARG A 41 2.32 -26.54 1.03
N GLN A 42 2.85 -25.33 1.07
CA GLN A 42 2.50 -24.29 0.11
C GLN A 42 2.90 -24.71 -1.32
N LYS A 43 1.99 -24.53 -2.29
CA LYS A 43 2.27 -24.78 -3.70
C LYS A 43 3.31 -23.79 -4.23
N GLY A 44 4.12 -24.25 -5.18
CA GLY A 44 4.99 -23.38 -5.96
C GLY A 44 4.22 -22.70 -7.10
N ILE A 45 4.73 -21.57 -7.60
CA ILE A 45 4.11 -20.84 -8.74
C ILE A 45 3.90 -21.76 -9.93
N ARG A 46 4.84 -22.68 -10.20
CA ARG A 46 4.74 -23.59 -11.34
C ARG A 46 3.47 -24.43 -11.26
N ARG A 47 3.23 -25.10 -10.13
CA ARG A 47 2.05 -25.96 -9.96
C ARG A 47 0.75 -25.16 -10.06
N VAL A 48 0.71 -23.98 -9.45
CA VAL A 48 -0.44 -23.07 -9.51
C VAL A 48 -0.76 -22.69 -10.96
N LEU A 49 0.26 -22.39 -11.77
CA LEU A 49 0.10 -22.05 -13.18
C LEU A 49 -0.24 -23.26 -14.06
N GLU A 50 0.30 -24.44 -13.76
CA GLU A 50 -0.04 -25.70 -14.44
C GLU A 50 -1.53 -26.03 -14.23
N GLU A 51 -2.03 -25.93 -12.99
CA GLU A 51 -3.45 -26.11 -12.66
C GLU A 51 -4.36 -25.11 -13.39
N ARG A 52 -3.85 -23.91 -13.71
CA ARG A 52 -4.56 -22.89 -14.49
C ARG A 52 -4.39 -23.02 -16.00
N THR A 53 -3.64 -24.01 -16.50
CA THR A 53 -3.28 -24.15 -17.93
C THR A 53 -2.47 -22.97 -18.50
N LEU A 54 -1.74 -22.26 -17.64
CA LEU A 54 -0.95 -21.07 -17.98
C LEU A 54 0.56 -21.34 -18.05
N TRP A 55 1.00 -22.54 -17.66
CA TRP A 55 2.39 -22.94 -17.81
C TRP A 55 2.67 -23.40 -19.25
N PRO A 56 3.75 -22.93 -19.92
CA PRO A 56 4.03 -23.29 -21.30
C PRO A 56 4.28 -24.80 -21.45
N GLY A 57 3.71 -25.39 -22.50
CA GLY A 57 3.95 -26.77 -22.90
C GLY A 57 5.21 -26.95 -23.76
N GLY A 58 5.49 -28.19 -24.17
CA GLY A 58 6.49 -28.45 -25.22
C GLY A 58 7.96 -28.30 -24.81
N GLY A 59 8.27 -28.25 -23.51
CA GLY A 59 9.65 -28.13 -23.01
C GLY A 59 10.09 -26.69 -22.73
N ASP A 60 9.30 -25.71 -23.15
CA ASP A 60 9.48 -24.31 -22.77
C ASP A 60 9.25 -24.13 -21.27
N ARG A 61 10.01 -23.21 -20.67
CA ARG A 61 9.96 -22.94 -19.23
C ARG A 61 9.91 -21.45 -18.98
N LEU A 62 9.04 -21.05 -18.05
CA LEU A 62 9.08 -19.69 -17.51
C LEU A 62 10.18 -19.60 -16.46
N LEU A 63 11.01 -18.57 -16.56
CA LEU A 63 11.85 -18.13 -15.46
C LEU A 63 10.97 -17.65 -14.31
N LEU A 64 11.44 -17.78 -13.06
CA LEU A 64 10.72 -17.27 -11.89
C LEU A 64 10.48 -15.75 -12.00
N GLU A 65 11.56 -15.03 -12.31
CA GLU A 65 11.60 -13.57 -12.41
C GLU A 65 12.50 -13.15 -13.57
N CYS A 66 12.11 -12.09 -14.26
CA CYS A 66 12.94 -11.41 -15.25
C CYS A 66 14.03 -10.58 -14.55
N ALA A 67 15.19 -10.42 -15.20
CA ALA A 67 16.16 -9.40 -14.79
C ALA A 67 15.58 -7.97 -14.87
N LYS A 68 14.70 -7.72 -15.85
CA LYS A 68 13.95 -6.46 -15.99
C LYS A 68 12.61 -6.58 -15.26
N LYS A 69 12.45 -5.86 -14.14
CA LYS A 69 11.27 -5.93 -13.24
C LYS A 69 9.92 -5.51 -13.86
N LEU A 70 9.92 -4.89 -15.05
CA LEU A 70 8.71 -4.40 -15.73
C LEU A 70 8.31 -5.25 -16.96
N CYS A 71 8.61 -6.54 -16.95
CA CYS A 71 8.17 -7.43 -18.02
C CYS A 71 6.70 -7.86 -17.80
N VAL A 72 5.84 -7.70 -18.82
CA VAL A 72 4.43 -8.17 -18.78
C VAL A 72 4.36 -9.61 -19.26
N ASN A 73 3.76 -10.50 -18.45
CA ASN A 73 3.47 -11.91 -18.76
C ASN A 73 4.66 -12.78 -19.22
N CYS A 74 5.91 -12.34 -19.06
CA CYS A 74 7.05 -13.09 -19.60
C CYS A 74 7.83 -13.94 -18.58
N CYS A 75 7.51 -13.82 -17.28
CA CYS A 75 8.02 -14.71 -16.24
C CYS A 75 6.90 -15.20 -15.35
N ALA A 76 7.16 -16.28 -14.61
CA ALA A 76 6.17 -16.94 -13.78
C ALA A 76 5.55 -15.97 -12.76
N ARG A 77 6.34 -15.14 -12.07
CA ARG A 77 5.81 -14.16 -11.10
C ARG A 77 4.95 -13.08 -11.76
N SER A 78 5.34 -12.56 -12.93
CA SER A 78 4.57 -11.54 -13.64
C SER A 78 3.23 -12.09 -14.14
N LEU A 79 3.23 -13.28 -14.74
CA LEU A 79 2.03 -13.97 -15.20
C LEU A 79 1.07 -14.32 -14.05
N MET A 80 1.62 -14.69 -12.90
CA MET A 80 0.83 -15.01 -11.71
C MET A 80 0.26 -13.72 -11.08
N ALA A 81 1.04 -12.63 -11.06
CA ALA A 81 0.56 -11.33 -10.61
C ALA A 81 -0.51 -10.74 -11.53
N SER A 82 -0.52 -11.05 -12.83
CA SER A 82 -1.55 -10.57 -13.76
C SER A 82 -2.90 -11.26 -13.61
N GLN A 83 -2.99 -12.31 -12.79
CA GLN A 83 -4.22 -13.06 -12.62
C GLN A 83 -5.27 -12.24 -11.84
N PRO A 84 -6.57 -12.34 -12.19
CA PRO A 84 -7.62 -11.51 -11.59
C PRO A 84 -7.72 -11.64 -10.07
N ASP A 85 -7.64 -12.85 -9.54
CA ASP A 85 -7.70 -13.10 -8.11
C ASP A 85 -6.53 -12.45 -7.36
N PHE A 86 -5.32 -12.45 -7.93
CA PHE A 86 -4.16 -11.77 -7.35
C PHE A 86 -4.23 -10.25 -7.47
N GLN A 87 -4.79 -9.71 -8.54
CA GLN A 87 -4.98 -8.26 -8.70
C GLN A 87 -6.05 -7.70 -7.77
N LEU A 88 -7.14 -8.47 -7.58
CA LEU A 88 -8.28 -8.05 -6.77
C LEU A 88 -8.12 -8.40 -5.29
N GLN A 89 -7.16 -9.26 -4.94
CA GLN A 89 -6.91 -9.63 -3.54
C GLN A 89 -6.43 -8.42 -2.74
N LYS A 90 -7.34 -7.91 -1.89
CA LYS A 90 -7.01 -6.92 -0.87
C LYS A 90 -6.02 -7.51 0.12
N SER A 91 -5.17 -6.68 0.70
CA SER A 91 -4.27 -7.15 1.76
C SER A 91 -5.08 -7.48 3.02
N MET A 92 -4.62 -8.44 3.82
CA MET A 92 -5.27 -8.83 5.06
C MET A 92 -5.53 -7.62 5.99
N LEU A 93 -4.60 -6.67 6.02
CA LEU A 93 -4.74 -5.43 6.79
C LEU A 93 -5.89 -4.56 6.27
N VAL A 94 -6.04 -4.46 4.94
CA VAL A 94 -7.15 -3.71 4.35
C VAL A 94 -8.48 -4.38 4.69
N ASP A 95 -8.55 -5.70 4.54
CA ASP A 95 -9.77 -6.47 4.85
C ASP A 95 -10.19 -6.28 6.31
N GLU A 96 -9.25 -6.35 7.26
CA GLU A 96 -9.53 -6.18 8.69
C GLU A 96 -10.03 -4.77 9.04
N ILE A 97 -9.40 -3.75 8.46
CA ILE A 97 -9.77 -2.34 8.69
C ILE A 97 -11.17 -2.06 8.11
N GLU A 98 -11.45 -2.55 6.90
CA GLU A 98 -12.75 -2.38 6.27
C GLU A 98 -13.86 -3.15 7.00
N GLN A 99 -13.58 -4.36 7.50
CA GLN A 99 -14.51 -5.13 8.34
C GLN A 99 -14.86 -4.40 9.64
N SER A 100 -13.92 -3.62 10.18
CA SER A 100 -14.15 -2.75 11.33
C SER A 100 -14.94 -1.47 11.00
N GLY A 101 -15.38 -1.29 9.76
CA GLY A 101 -16.15 -0.12 9.30
C GLY A 101 -15.29 1.12 8.99
N HIS A 102 -13.97 0.95 8.84
CA HIS A 102 -13.05 2.05 8.54
C HIS A 102 -12.63 2.07 7.07
N LEU A 103 -12.24 3.25 6.57
CA LEU A 103 -11.71 3.43 5.23
C LEU A 103 -10.19 3.39 5.24
N VAL A 104 -9.59 2.70 4.27
CA VAL A 104 -8.14 2.70 4.05
C VAL A 104 -7.78 3.67 2.93
N MET A 105 -6.94 4.66 3.25
CA MET A 105 -6.41 5.62 2.27
C MET A 105 -4.93 5.36 2.05
N PHE A 106 -4.55 5.04 0.81
CA PHE A 106 -3.16 4.90 0.42
C PHE A 106 -2.61 6.23 -0.10
N PHE A 107 -1.54 6.71 0.51
CA PHE A 107 -0.80 7.87 0.02
C PHE A 107 0.30 7.44 -0.96
N PRO A 108 0.54 8.24 -2.01
CA PRO A 108 1.70 8.07 -2.88
C PRO A 108 3.01 7.98 -2.09
N LYS A 109 3.89 7.06 -2.51
CA LYS A 109 5.21 6.89 -1.88
C LYS A 109 6.06 8.14 -2.08
N PHE A 110 6.81 8.53 -1.05
CA PHE A 110 7.73 9.68 -1.07
C PHE A 110 7.06 11.06 -1.20
N HIS A 111 5.75 11.15 -0.96
CA HIS A 111 5.01 12.41 -0.95
C HIS A 111 4.49 12.72 0.47
N CYS A 112 5.41 13.05 1.39
CA CYS A 112 5.04 13.35 2.78
C CYS A 112 4.28 14.70 2.90
N GLU A 113 4.44 15.59 1.92
CA GLU A 113 3.78 16.89 1.84
C GLU A 113 2.25 16.81 1.70
N ILE A 114 1.71 15.68 1.23
CA ILE A 114 0.27 15.43 1.14
C ILE A 114 -0.28 14.60 2.30
N ASN A 115 0.59 14.15 3.23
CA ASN A 115 0.18 13.44 4.43
C ASN A 115 0.00 14.43 5.60
N TRP A 116 -1.25 14.79 5.91
CA TRP A 116 -1.55 15.83 6.89
C TRP A 116 -1.10 15.48 8.32
N ILE A 117 -0.96 14.20 8.67
CA ILE A 117 -0.48 13.77 9.99
C ILE A 117 0.98 14.22 10.24
N GLU A 118 1.78 14.40 9.18
CA GLU A 118 3.15 14.88 9.30
C GLU A 118 3.20 16.32 9.87
N TYR A 119 2.21 17.14 9.51
CA TYR A 119 2.06 18.50 10.03
C TYR A 119 1.65 18.49 11.50
N PHE A 120 0.69 17.63 11.86
CA PHE A 120 0.31 17.42 13.25
C PHE A 120 1.52 17.01 14.09
N TRP A 121 2.30 16.03 13.63
CA TRP A 121 3.52 15.60 14.31
C TRP A 121 4.60 16.67 14.34
N ALA A 122 4.75 17.50 13.31
CA ALA A 122 5.68 18.62 13.33
C ALA A 122 5.37 19.60 14.47
N GLN A 123 4.09 19.92 14.67
CA GLN A 123 3.64 20.78 15.77
C GLN A 123 3.87 20.12 17.13
N CYS A 124 3.51 18.84 17.28
CA CYS A 124 3.75 18.09 18.52
C CYS A 124 5.25 18.04 18.86
N LYS A 125 6.12 17.76 17.87
CA LYS A 125 7.57 17.72 18.06
C LYS A 125 8.13 19.08 18.46
N ARG A 126 7.61 20.17 17.87
CA ARG A 126 8.00 21.53 18.25
C ARG A 126 7.64 21.81 19.71
N TYR A 127 6.41 21.53 20.12
CA TYR A 127 5.97 21.71 21.50
C TYR A 127 6.83 20.88 22.46
N ALA A 128 7.01 19.59 22.16
CA ALA A 128 7.82 18.70 22.97
C ALA A 128 9.24 19.26 23.11
N ARG A 129 9.89 19.71 22.03
CA ARG A 129 11.24 20.29 22.06
C ARG A 129 11.33 21.56 22.93
N GLU A 130 10.32 22.42 22.88
CA GLU A 130 10.27 23.65 23.69
C GLU A 130 10.07 23.37 25.19
N HIS A 131 9.53 22.20 25.54
CA HIS A 131 9.17 21.82 26.92
C HIS A 131 9.91 20.56 27.43
N CYS A 132 10.95 20.11 26.72
CA CYS A 132 11.71 18.90 27.06
C CYS A 132 12.89 19.24 27.97
N ASP A 133 13.13 18.40 28.97
CA ASP A 133 14.32 18.40 29.81
C ASP A 133 15.47 17.55 29.23
N TYR A 134 15.31 17.10 27.97
CA TYR A 134 16.19 16.19 27.26
C TYR A 134 16.39 14.82 27.93
N THR A 135 15.47 14.40 28.80
CA THR A 135 15.43 13.04 29.34
C THR A 135 14.32 12.22 28.68
N LEU A 136 14.52 10.90 28.58
CA LEU A 136 13.48 10.01 28.05
C LEU A 136 12.22 10.03 28.93
N THR A 137 12.39 10.12 30.25
CA THR A 137 11.29 10.19 31.21
C THR A 137 10.48 11.47 31.04
N GLY A 138 11.15 12.63 30.94
CA GLY A 138 10.51 13.91 30.68
C GLY A 138 9.82 13.93 29.32
N LEU A 139 10.44 13.38 28.27
CA LEU A 139 9.81 13.25 26.95
C LEU A 139 8.52 12.43 27.03
N ARG A 140 8.53 11.27 27.68
CA ARG A 140 7.34 10.43 27.85
C ARG A 140 6.22 11.17 28.59
N ALA A 141 6.57 11.94 29.62
CA ALA A 141 5.61 12.76 30.35
C ALA A 141 5.03 13.91 29.51
N ARG A 142 5.80 14.45 28.54
CA ARG A 142 5.40 15.59 27.69
C ARG A 142 4.65 15.22 26.41
N ILE A 143 4.70 13.96 25.96
CA ILE A 143 3.98 13.52 24.76
C ILE A 143 2.46 13.81 24.85
N PRO A 144 1.74 13.48 25.94
CA PRO A 144 0.32 13.79 26.05
C PRO A 144 0.03 15.30 25.95
N ASP A 145 0.83 16.13 26.62
CA ASP A 145 0.73 17.60 26.54
C ASP A 145 0.95 18.11 25.11
N ALA A 146 1.96 17.56 24.42
CA ALA A 146 2.26 17.91 23.04
C ALA A 146 1.11 17.58 22.09
N LEU A 147 0.49 16.40 22.24
CA LEU A 147 -0.67 15.99 21.46
C LEU A 147 -1.88 16.90 21.74
N ALA A 148 -2.12 17.23 23.00
CA ALA A 148 -3.22 18.11 23.42
C ALA A 148 -3.00 19.59 23.03
N SER A 149 -1.75 20.01 22.80
CA SER A 149 -1.42 21.39 22.42
C SER A 149 -1.91 21.77 21.02
N VAL A 150 -2.13 20.79 20.14
CA VAL A 150 -2.52 21.04 18.75
C VAL A 150 -4.03 21.28 18.66
N LYS A 151 -4.41 22.54 18.42
CA LYS A 151 -5.80 22.93 18.23
C LYS A 151 -6.43 22.24 17.02
N GLU A 152 -7.71 21.91 17.12
CA GLU A 152 -8.48 21.33 16.01
C GLU A 152 -8.45 22.21 14.75
N THR A 153 -8.52 23.54 14.91
CA THR A 153 -8.40 24.49 13.79
C THR A 153 -7.07 24.38 13.03
N THR A 154 -5.99 24.03 13.73
CA THR A 154 -4.69 23.74 13.12
C THR A 154 -4.76 22.45 12.33
N ILE A 155 -5.38 21.39 12.87
CA ILE A 155 -5.55 20.09 12.20
C ILE A 155 -6.31 20.27 10.87
N HIS A 156 -7.44 20.99 10.91
CA HIS A 156 -8.21 21.33 9.71
C HIS A 156 -7.38 22.13 8.70
N SER A 157 -6.59 23.10 9.17
CA SER A 157 -5.71 23.89 8.31
C SER A 157 -4.63 23.04 7.62
N CYS A 158 -4.05 22.07 8.33
CA CYS A 158 -3.09 21.11 7.77
C CYS A 158 -3.73 20.24 6.70
N TYR A 159 -4.94 19.72 6.95
CA TYR A 159 -5.70 18.96 5.97
C TYR A 159 -5.95 19.76 4.68
N HIS A 160 -6.45 21.00 4.80
CA HIS A 160 -6.66 21.88 3.65
C HIS A 160 -5.36 22.24 2.92
N GLN A 161 -4.23 22.34 3.63
CA GLN A 161 -2.93 22.52 3.00
C GLN A 161 -2.54 21.32 2.14
N CYS A 162 -2.74 20.09 2.63
CA CYS A 162 -2.48 18.88 1.84
C CYS A 162 -3.39 18.78 0.61
N LEU A 163 -4.68 19.12 0.74
CA LEU A 163 -5.60 19.16 -0.40
C LEU A 163 -5.13 20.10 -1.52
N ARG A 164 -4.67 21.31 -1.18
CA ARG A 164 -4.14 22.26 -2.17
C ARG A 164 -2.92 21.71 -2.92
N ARG A 165 -2.07 20.96 -2.24
CA ARG A 165 -0.91 20.32 -2.88
C ARG A 165 -1.33 19.18 -3.80
N ILE A 166 -2.33 18.39 -3.38
CA ILE A 166 -2.92 17.37 -4.24
C ILE A 166 -3.47 18.01 -5.52
N GLN A 167 -4.13 19.16 -5.43
CA GLN A 167 -4.59 19.91 -6.62
C GLN A 167 -3.44 20.40 -7.50
N ALA A 168 -2.37 20.93 -6.90
CA ALA A 168 -1.17 21.32 -7.64
C ALA A 168 -0.60 20.14 -8.44
N PHE A 169 -0.49 18.96 -7.81
CA PHE A 169 -0.03 17.74 -8.47
C PHE A 169 -0.98 17.27 -9.57
N ARG A 170 -2.30 17.32 -9.35
CA ARG A 170 -3.30 17.03 -10.40
C ARG A 170 -3.18 17.98 -11.59
N GLY A 171 -2.85 19.25 -11.34
CA GLY A 171 -2.55 20.26 -12.36
C GLY A 171 -1.18 20.10 -13.03
N GLY A 172 -0.41 19.05 -12.72
CA GLY A 172 0.91 18.80 -13.30
C GLY A 172 2.03 19.71 -12.74
N VAL A 173 1.76 20.44 -11.66
CA VAL A 173 2.74 21.34 -11.04
C VAL A 173 3.72 20.53 -10.18
N THR A 174 5.00 20.67 -10.45
CA THR A 174 6.06 19.87 -9.79
C THR A 174 6.48 20.49 -8.46
N TYR A 175 6.54 19.67 -7.40
CA TYR A 175 7.00 20.10 -6.08
C TYR A 175 8.40 20.74 -6.12
N GLY A 176 8.58 21.83 -5.36
CA GLY A 176 9.87 22.52 -5.25
C GLY A 176 10.19 23.48 -6.40
N THR A 177 9.26 23.68 -7.34
CA THR A 177 9.38 24.70 -8.40
C THR A 177 8.83 26.06 -7.93
N PRO A 178 9.24 27.18 -8.55
CA PRO A 178 8.62 28.48 -8.31
C PRO A 178 7.11 28.48 -8.59
N ASP A 179 6.68 27.72 -9.60
CA ASP A 179 5.27 27.61 -9.98
C ASP A 179 4.44 26.91 -8.90
N TYR A 180 5.00 25.87 -8.26
CA TYR A 180 4.38 25.22 -7.11
C TYR A 180 4.26 26.19 -5.92
N ASP A 181 5.33 26.92 -5.64
CA ASP A 181 5.35 27.91 -4.57
C ASP A 181 4.30 29.00 -4.80
N ASN A 182 4.18 29.47 -6.05
CA ASN A 182 3.15 30.43 -6.45
C ASN A 182 1.76 29.82 -6.32
N TYR A 183 1.53 28.60 -6.82
CA TYR A 183 0.25 27.91 -6.73
C TYR A 183 -0.23 27.78 -5.27
N VAL A 184 0.65 27.37 -4.36
CA VAL A 184 0.30 27.21 -2.94
C VAL A 184 0.10 28.57 -2.24
N LYS A 185 0.83 29.61 -2.66
CA LYS A 185 0.75 30.98 -2.08
C LYS A 185 -0.39 31.82 -2.64
N GLU A 186 -0.85 31.56 -3.86
CA GLU A 186 -1.89 32.34 -4.56
C GLU A 186 -3.25 32.23 -3.86
N TYR A 187 -3.51 31.10 -3.19
CA TYR A 187 -4.69 30.88 -2.37
C TYR A 187 -4.57 31.54 -0.98
N LYS A 188 -4.67 32.87 -0.94
CA LYS A 188 -4.63 33.69 0.30
C LYS A 188 -5.99 33.81 1.03
N SER A 189 -7.09 33.29 0.48
CA SER A 189 -8.44 33.49 0.99
C SER A 189 -9.06 32.22 1.57
N HIS A 190 -9.47 32.28 2.84
CA HIS A 190 -10.19 31.22 3.56
C HIS A 190 -11.59 30.90 3.01
N ARG A 191 -12.14 31.69 2.07
CA ARG A 191 -13.55 31.62 1.63
C ARG A 191 -13.76 31.15 0.18
N ARG A 192 -12.73 30.71 -0.54
CA ARG A 192 -12.92 30.14 -1.89
C ARG A 192 -13.20 28.64 -1.80
N VAL A 193 -14.17 28.19 -2.59
CA VAL A 193 -14.60 26.79 -2.69
C VAL A 193 -13.38 25.92 -3.02
N TYR A 194 -13.15 24.90 -2.18
CA TYR A 194 -11.94 24.06 -2.20
C TYR A 194 -11.87 23.08 -3.36
N PHE A 195 -12.96 22.92 -4.12
CA PHE A 195 -13.07 21.98 -5.23
C PHE A 195 -13.65 22.73 -6.43
N HIS A 196 -12.98 22.69 -7.58
CA HIS A 196 -13.70 22.93 -8.83
C HIS A 196 -14.64 21.74 -9.05
N LYS A 197 -15.81 21.94 -9.68
CA LYS A 197 -16.77 20.84 -9.93
C LYS A 197 -16.13 19.66 -10.69
N GLU A 198 -15.08 19.94 -11.43
CA GLU A 198 -14.27 19.00 -12.21
C GLU A 198 -13.35 18.12 -11.32
N ASP A 199 -13.02 18.54 -10.09
CA ASP A 199 -12.13 17.82 -9.17
C ASP A 199 -12.82 16.71 -8.34
N LEU A 200 -14.16 16.65 -8.40
CA LEU A 200 -15.03 15.74 -7.64
C LEU A 200 -15.54 14.55 -8.46
N GLN A 201 -15.16 14.47 -9.74
CA GLN A 201 -15.39 13.31 -10.61
C GLN A 201 -14.16 12.38 -10.60
#